data_AF-A0A6C0KBJ9-F1
#
_entry.id   AF-A0A6C0KBJ9-F1
#
_cell.length_a   1.000
_cell.length_b   1.000
_cell.length_c   1.000
_cell.angle_alpha   90.00
_cell.angle_beta   90.00
_cell.angle_gamma   90.00
#
_symmetry.space_group_name_H-M   'P 1'
#
loop_
_entity.id
_entity.type
_entity.pdbx_description
1 polymer ?
#
loop_
_entity_poly.entity_id
_entity_poly.type
_entity_poly.pdbx_seq_one_letter_code
_entity_poly.pdbx_strand_id
1 'polypeptide(L)'
;MSTESKRQEVSNILVAAAYDAALIKLQSTLKERNIEVSSKSITEIVKIAMEIVEATKLKGADQKSLVEKIVRKIVKESPLEESKKSIVISMLDEGIVGDVIDLVVAATRGEVNINTVEKVATGCCLAFLKSRKAKNAKLTPNPLH
;
A
#
# COMPACT_ATOMS: atom_id res chain seq x y z
N MET A 1 -27.93 28.36 0.23
CA MET A 1 -26.69 27.58 0.13
C MET A 1 -26.82 26.58 -1.03
N SER A 2 -25.90 26.59 -1.99
CA SER A 2 -25.99 25.72 -3.18
C SER A 2 -25.81 24.24 -2.81
N THR A 3 -26.37 23.35 -3.62
CA THR A 3 -26.18 21.89 -3.51
C THR A 3 -24.70 21.50 -3.56
N GLU A 4 -23.90 22.26 -4.29
CA GLU A 4 -22.45 22.10 -4.41
C GLU A 4 -21.71 22.49 -3.12
N SER A 5 -22.12 23.60 -2.49
CA SER A 5 -21.57 24.03 -1.19
C SER A 5 -21.83 22.98 -0.09
N LYS A 6 -23.03 22.36 -0.07
CA LYS A 6 -23.33 21.27 0.87
C LYS A 6 -22.48 20.01 0.64
N ARG A 7 -22.20 19.66 -0.62
CA ARG A 7 -21.35 18.50 -0.96
C ARG A 7 -19.91 18.71 -0.52
N GLN A 8 -19.38 19.91 -0.74
CA GLN A 8 -18.02 20.26 -0.31
C GLN A 8 -17.87 20.20 1.21
N GLU A 9 -18.86 20.72 1.95
CA GLU A 9 -18.87 20.70 3.41
C GLU A 9 -18.87 19.27 3.96
N VAL A 10 -19.74 18.39 3.43
CA VAL A 10 -19.77 16.97 3.81
C VAL A 10 -18.44 16.27 3.50
N SER A 11 -17.84 16.57 2.35
CA SER A 11 -16.52 16.02 1.98
C SER A 11 -15.44 16.43 2.98
N ASN A 12 -15.39 17.70 3.38
CA ASN A 12 -14.42 18.21 4.34
C ASN A 12 -14.56 17.52 5.71
N ILE A 13 -15.79 17.31 6.16
CA ILE A 13 -16.09 16.61 7.42
C ILE A 13 -15.60 15.16 7.37
N LEU A 14 -15.85 14.46 6.26
CA LEU A 14 -15.38 13.08 6.08
C LEU A 14 -13.86 12.98 6.11
N VAL A 15 -13.16 13.93 5.48
CA VAL A 15 -11.69 14.00 5.50
C VAL A 15 -11.17 14.25 6.92
N ALA A 16 -11.79 15.16 7.67
CA ALA A 16 -11.40 15.44 9.05
C ALA A 16 -11.61 14.21 9.96
N ALA A 17 -12.76 13.54 9.86
CA ALA A 17 -13.03 12.32 10.62
C ALA A 17 -12.05 11.18 10.26
N ALA A 18 -11.72 11.03 8.98
CA ALA A 18 -10.73 10.05 8.53
C ALA A 18 -9.34 10.38 9.09
N TYR A 19 -8.98 11.67 9.16
CA TYR A 19 -7.72 12.12 9.74
C TYR A 19 -7.62 11.77 11.23
N ASP A 20 -8.63 12.13 12.02
CA ASP A 20 -8.61 11.86 13.47
C ASP A 20 -8.56 10.36 13.76
N ALA A 21 -9.39 9.57 13.07
CA ALA A 21 -9.42 8.12 13.23
C ALA A 21 -8.07 7.48 12.84
N ALA A 22 -7.48 7.89 11.72
CA ALA A 22 -6.20 7.37 11.26
C ALA A 22 -5.05 7.74 12.20
N LEU A 23 -5.02 8.98 12.69
CA LEU A 23 -4.00 9.44 13.63
C LEU A 23 -4.08 8.68 14.95
N ILE A 24 -5.28 8.54 15.52
CA ILE A 24 -5.49 7.77 16.77
C ILE A 24 -5.05 6.32 16.56
N LYS A 25 -5.46 5.70 15.45
CA LYS A 25 -5.09 4.32 15.17
C LYS A 25 -3.59 4.15 15.02
N LEU A 26 -2.91 5.06 14.34
CA LEU A 26 -1.46 5.06 14.19
C LEU A 26 -0.77 5.20 15.54
N GLN A 27 -1.16 6.17 16.37
CA GLN A 27 -0.60 6.36 17.71
C GLN A 27 -0.75 5.10 18.57
N SER A 28 -1.92 4.47 18.57
CA SER A 28 -2.16 3.23 19.31
C SER A 28 -1.30 2.09 18.79
N THR A 29 -1.20 1.90 17.47
CA THR A 29 -0.37 0.85 16.88
C THR A 29 1.12 1.05 17.16
N LEU A 30 1.63 2.28 17.16
CA LEU A 30 3.03 2.55 17.53
C LEU A 30 3.30 2.19 19.00
N LYS A 31 2.37 2.54 19.90
CA LYS A 31 2.47 2.18 21.32
C LYS A 31 2.40 0.67 21.54
N GLU A 32 1.42 -0.01 20.94
CA GLU A 32 1.23 -1.46 21.04
C GLU A 32 2.46 -2.25 20.54
N ARG A 33 3.12 -1.74 19.49
CA ARG A 33 4.30 -2.36 18.89
C ARG A 33 5.63 -1.88 19.48
N ASN A 34 5.60 -1.00 20.49
CA ASN A 34 6.79 -0.35 21.08
C ASN A 34 7.70 0.30 20.02
N ILE A 35 7.11 0.96 19.02
CA ILE A 35 7.84 1.67 17.96
C ILE A 35 8.04 3.11 18.41
N GLU A 36 9.29 3.45 18.75
CA GLU A 36 9.69 4.83 18.99
C GLU A 36 9.86 5.60 17.68
N VAL A 37 9.48 6.88 17.67
CA VAL A 37 9.65 7.75 16.49
C VAL A 37 11.12 8.14 16.39
N SER A 38 11.76 7.74 15.29
CA SER A 38 13.17 8.02 15.00
C SER A 38 13.41 8.07 13.49
N SER A 39 14.57 8.56 13.08
CA SER A 39 14.98 8.50 11.66
C SER A 39 15.05 7.07 11.11
N LYS A 40 15.27 6.07 11.97
CA LYS A 40 15.32 4.65 11.56
C LYS A 40 13.93 4.03 11.41
N SER A 41 12.98 4.46 12.22
CA SER A 41 11.61 3.89 12.23
C SER A 41 10.66 4.64 11.29
N ILE A 42 11.08 5.74 10.66
CA ILE A 42 10.19 6.57 9.85
C ILE A 42 9.56 5.80 8.68
N THR A 43 10.33 4.94 7.99
CA THR A 43 9.84 4.13 6.89
C THR A 43 8.81 3.10 7.36
N GLU A 44 9.02 2.52 8.54
CA GLU A 44 8.05 1.63 9.17
C GLU A 44 6.77 2.39 9.57
N ILE A 45 6.89 3.60 10.14
CA ILE A 45 5.76 4.46 10.50
C ILE A 45 4.94 4.81 9.25
N VAL A 46 5.61 5.18 8.15
CA VAL A 46 4.96 5.45 6.86
C VAL A 46 4.21 4.22 6.35
N LYS A 47 4.82 3.04 6.42
CA LYS A 47 4.16 1.78 6.03
C LYS A 47 2.89 1.53 6.83
N ILE A 48 2.95 1.63 8.16
CA ILE A 48 1.77 1.45 9.04
C ILE A 48 0.71 2.50 8.72
N ALA A 49 1.11 3.76 8.50
CA ALA A 49 0.20 4.82 8.12
C ALA A 49 -0.50 4.51 6.79
N MET A 50 0.21 4.02 5.78
CA MET A 50 -0.38 3.58 4.51
C MET A 50 -1.41 2.47 4.71
N GLU A 51 -1.08 1.44 5.49
CA GLU A 51 -1.98 0.31 5.80
C GLU A 51 -3.27 0.79 6.48
N ILE A 52 -3.16 1.71 7.44
CA ILE A 52 -4.31 2.32 8.14
C ILE A 52 -5.17 3.13 7.17
N VAL A 53 -4.54 3.97 6.34
CA VAL A 53 -5.27 4.84 5.42
C VAL A 53 -5.87 4.06 4.25
N GLU A 54 -5.28 2.95 3.83
CA GLU A 54 -5.83 2.06 2.79
C GLU A 54 -7.23 1.52 3.15
N ALA A 55 -7.50 1.31 4.45
CA ALA A 55 -8.80 0.89 4.95
C ALA A 55 -9.88 1.99 4.87
N THR A 56 -9.50 3.24 4.56
CA THR A 56 -10.43 4.34 4.38
C THR A 56 -11.02 4.37 2.96
N LYS A 57 -12.01 5.24 2.74
CA LYS A 57 -12.57 5.49 1.41
C LYS A 57 -11.71 6.43 0.55
N LEU A 58 -10.68 7.05 1.12
CA LEU A 58 -9.78 7.93 0.37
C LEU A 58 -8.85 7.10 -0.50
N LYS A 59 -8.61 7.55 -1.73
CA LYS A 59 -7.78 6.86 -2.72
C LYS A 59 -6.92 7.86 -3.49
N GLY A 60 -5.82 7.38 -4.08
CA GLY A 60 -4.93 8.20 -4.90
C GLY A 60 -4.31 9.37 -4.11
N ALA A 61 -4.42 10.59 -4.65
CA ALA A 61 -3.79 11.77 -4.07
C ALA A 61 -4.28 12.09 -2.65
N ASP A 62 -5.57 11.86 -2.35
CA ASP A 62 -6.13 12.12 -1.02
C ASP A 62 -5.57 11.15 0.02
N GLN A 63 -5.35 9.90 -0.37
CA GLN A 63 -4.73 8.87 0.46
C GLN A 63 -3.29 9.26 0.81
N LYS A 64 -2.50 9.62 -0.21
CA LYS A 64 -1.13 10.10 -0.06
C LYS A 64 -1.05 11.32 0.86
N SER A 65 -1.89 12.32 0.62
CA SER A 65 -1.97 13.53 1.45
C SER A 65 -2.33 13.21 2.90
N LEU A 66 -3.25 12.27 3.14
CA LEU A 66 -3.62 11.89 4.49
C LEU A 66 -2.45 11.20 5.22
N VAL A 67 -1.75 10.27 4.55
CA VAL A 67 -0.55 9.62 5.12
C VAL A 67 0.51 10.66 5.51
N GLU A 68 0.84 11.59 4.61
CA GLU A 68 1.83 12.64 4.87
C GLU A 68 1.42 13.53 6.07
N LYS A 69 0.14 13.89 6.16
CA LYS A 69 -0.39 14.72 7.26
C LYS A 69 -0.29 14.02 8.61
N ILE A 70 -0.70 12.75 8.72
CA ILE A 70 -0.64 12.04 10.00
C ILE A 70 0.80 11.72 10.40
N VAL A 71 1.67 11.35 9.46
CA VAL A 71 3.10 11.12 9.74
C VAL A 71 3.76 12.41 10.22
N ARG A 72 3.49 13.54 9.57
CA ARG A 72 3.99 14.85 10.00
C ARG A 72 3.56 15.18 11.43
N LYS A 73 2.30 14.90 11.79
CA LYS A 73 1.78 15.16 13.13
C LYS A 73 2.53 14.32 14.17
N ILE A 74 2.71 13.02 13.93
CA ILE A 74 3.48 12.12 14.79
C ILE A 74 4.92 12.63 15.01
N VAL A 75 5.59 13.05 13.94
CA VAL A 75 6.98 13.54 14.02
C VAL A 75 7.07 14.83 14.83
N LYS A 76 6.18 15.80 14.58
CA LYS A 76 6.15 17.07 15.33
C LYS A 76 5.94 16.87 16.83
N GLU A 77 5.06 15.94 17.20
CA GLU A 77 4.71 15.63 18.59
C GLU A 77 5.68 14.66 19.28
N SER A 78 6.59 14.04 18.52
CA SER A 78 7.56 13.10 19.07
C SER A 78 8.58 13.79 19.99
N PRO A 79 9.24 13.04 20.89
CA PRO A 79 10.36 13.53 21.69
C PRO A 79 11.67 13.64 20.90
N LEU A 80 11.64 13.55 19.55
CA LEU A 80 12.83 13.71 18.74
C LEU A 80 13.46 15.10 18.92
N GLU A 81 14.77 15.13 18.80
CA GLU A 81 15.53 16.37 18.67
C GLU A 81 15.06 17.16 17.43
N GLU A 82 14.99 18.49 17.56
CA GLU A 82 14.46 19.36 16.51
C GLU A 82 15.21 19.22 15.18
N SER A 83 16.53 19.03 15.22
CA SER A 83 17.36 18.77 14.04
C SER A 83 16.90 17.52 13.27
N LYS A 84 16.55 16.45 13.99
CA LYS A 84 16.04 15.19 13.41
C LYS A 84 14.61 15.32 12.93
N LYS A 85 13.77 16.08 13.65
CA LYS A 85 12.41 16.41 13.18
C LYS A 85 12.46 17.14 11.85
N SER A 86 13.34 18.15 11.73
CA SER A 86 13.51 18.93 10.51
C SER A 86 13.89 18.05 9.32
N ILE A 87 14.80 17.09 9.48
CA ILE A 87 15.19 16.17 8.39
C ILE A 87 13.97 15.39 7.89
N VAL A 88 13.20 14.79 8.79
CA VAL A 88 12.02 14.01 8.42
C VAL A 88 10.93 14.87 7.81
N ILE A 89 10.75 16.09 8.34
CA ILE A 89 9.80 17.07 7.80
C ILE A 89 10.21 17.52 6.40
N SER A 90 11.50 17.80 6.16
CA SER A 90 12.03 18.13 4.83
C SER A 90 11.78 16.99 3.84
N MET A 91 11.95 15.73 4.23
CA MET A 91 11.63 14.58 3.37
C MET A 91 10.14 14.52 2.99
N LEU A 92 9.24 14.97 3.87
CA LEU A 92 7.82 15.08 3.56
C LEU A 92 7.55 16.27 2.63
N ASP A 93 8.19 17.42 2.88
CA ASP A 93 8.00 18.66 2.10
C ASP A 93 8.58 18.55 0.68
N GLU A 94 9.69 17.85 0.52
CA GLU A 94 10.34 17.60 -0.77
C GLU A 94 9.69 16.45 -1.55
N GLY A 95 8.64 15.82 -1.01
CA GLY A 95 7.89 14.76 -1.69
C GLY A 95 8.54 13.37 -1.65
N ILE A 96 9.71 13.21 -1.02
CA ILE A 96 10.45 11.94 -0.95
C ILE A 96 9.60 10.82 -0.33
N VAL A 97 8.90 11.10 0.78
CA VAL A 97 7.99 10.12 1.40
C VAL A 97 6.84 9.77 0.45
N GLY A 98 6.36 10.77 -0.29
CA GLY A 98 5.35 10.59 -1.30
C GLY A 98 5.79 9.66 -2.43
N ASP A 99 7.02 9.78 -2.89
CA ASP A 99 7.59 8.92 -3.93
C ASP A 99 7.77 7.47 -3.44
N VAL A 100 8.07 7.28 -2.15
CA VAL A 100 8.11 5.94 -1.52
C VAL A 100 6.71 5.32 -1.48
N ILE A 101 5.67 6.10 -1.17
CA ILE A 101 4.27 5.64 -1.23
C ILE A 101 3.95 5.18 -2.66
N ASP A 102 4.28 6.00 -3.67
CA ASP A 102 4.03 5.69 -5.07
C ASP A 102 4.81 4.45 -5.52
N LEU A 103 6.05 4.28 -5.07
CA LEU A 103 6.84 3.07 -5.30
C LEU A 103 6.18 1.81 -4.73
N VAL A 104 5.65 1.88 -3.50
CA VAL A 104 4.93 0.76 -2.88
C VAL A 104 3.66 0.45 -3.66
N VAL A 105 2.91 1.47 -4.10
CA VAL A 105 1.72 1.29 -4.95
C VAL A 105 2.10 0.62 -6.26
N ALA A 106 3.11 1.13 -6.97
CA ALA A 106 3.62 0.54 -8.21
C ALA A 106 4.05 -0.92 -8.00
N ALA A 107 4.73 -1.23 -6.90
CA ALA A 107 5.16 -2.59 -6.57
C ALA A 107 3.95 -3.53 -6.37
N THR A 108 2.91 -3.07 -5.67
CA THR A 108 1.69 -3.88 -5.45
C THR A 108 0.90 -4.12 -6.75
N ARG A 109 1.05 -3.26 -7.75
CA ARG A 109 0.48 -3.41 -9.10
C ARG A 109 1.35 -4.24 -10.04
N GLY A 110 2.54 -4.65 -9.61
CA GLY A 110 3.51 -5.34 -10.47
C GLY A 110 4.17 -4.44 -11.51
N GLU A 111 4.14 -3.12 -11.32
CA GLU A 111 4.76 -2.11 -12.21
C GLU A 111 6.26 -1.95 -11.91
N VAL A 112 6.74 -2.46 -10.77
CA VAL A 112 8.15 -2.42 -10.37
C VAL A 112 8.86 -3.70 -10.83
N ASN A 113 9.75 -3.56 -11.81
CA ASN A 113 10.53 -4.67 -12.38
C ASN A 113 11.79 -4.98 -11.57
N ILE A 114 11.62 -5.40 -10.31
CA ILE A 114 12.72 -5.86 -9.45
C ILE A 114 12.66 -7.39 -9.37
N ASN A 115 13.79 -8.05 -9.70
CA ASN A 115 13.94 -9.50 -9.70
C ASN A 115 12.83 -10.24 -10.46
N THR A 116 12.72 -9.98 -11.77
CA THR A 116 11.93 -10.79 -12.71
C THR A 116 12.49 -12.21 -12.80
N VAL A 117 12.40 -12.99 -11.72
CA VAL A 117 12.60 -14.43 -11.76
C VAL A 117 11.44 -15.00 -12.56
N GLU A 118 11.80 -15.63 -13.67
CA GLU A 118 10.96 -16.07 -14.76
C GLU A 118 9.65 -16.75 -14.31
N LYS A 119 8.54 -16.31 -14.91
CA LYS A 119 7.31 -17.08 -15.17
C LYS A 119 7.12 -18.29 -14.24
N VAL A 120 6.48 -18.07 -13.09
CA VAL A 120 5.90 -19.18 -12.33
C VAL A 120 4.81 -19.85 -13.17
N ALA A 121 5.25 -20.94 -13.80
CA ALA A 121 4.52 -22.12 -14.22
C ALA A 121 3.35 -21.91 -15.20
N THR A 122 3.70 -22.13 -16.46
CA THR A 122 2.91 -22.80 -17.52
C THR A 122 2.30 -24.16 -17.11
N GLY A 123 2.20 -24.50 -15.82
CA GLY A 123 1.78 -25.80 -15.30
C GLY A 123 0.28 -26.07 -15.39
N CYS A 124 -0.58 -25.04 -15.41
CA CYS A 124 -2.03 -25.26 -15.48
C CYS A 124 -2.47 -25.72 -16.89
N CYS A 125 -1.85 -25.19 -17.96
CA CYS A 125 -2.22 -25.55 -19.34
C CYS A 125 -1.47 -26.79 -19.87
N LEU A 126 -0.24 -27.06 -19.42
CA LEU A 126 0.53 -28.24 -19.84
C LEU A 126 -0.05 -29.56 -19.32
N ALA A 127 -0.66 -29.56 -18.12
CA ALA A 127 -1.35 -30.74 -17.58
C ALA A 127 -2.58 -31.14 -18.43
N PHE A 128 -3.28 -30.15 -19.00
CA PHE A 128 -4.41 -30.38 -19.90
C PHE A 128 -4.00 -30.89 -21.29
N LEU A 129 -2.81 -30.55 -21.77
CA LEU A 129 -2.29 -31.04 -23.06
C LEU A 129 -1.76 -32.47 -22.97
N LYS A 130 -1.16 -32.86 -21.83
CA LYS A 130 -0.63 -34.22 -21.62
C LYS A 130 -1.74 -35.28 -21.48
N SER A 131 -2.89 -34.91 -20.94
CA SER A 131 -4.05 -35.81 -20.78
C SER A 131 -4.81 -36.10 -22.08
N ARG A 132 -4.65 -35.29 -23.14
CA ARG A 132 -5.21 -35.58 -24.48
C ARG A 132 -4.40 -36.61 -25.28
N LYS A 133 -3.07 -36.64 -25.16
CA LYS A 133 -2.24 -37.63 -25.88
C LYS A 133 -2.44 -39.07 -25.37
N ALA A 134 -2.72 -39.26 -24.08
CA ALA A 134 -2.93 -40.59 -23.50
C ALA A 134 -4.26 -41.24 -23.91
N LYS A 135 -5.28 -40.46 -24.28
CA LYS A 135 -6.59 -41.01 -24.70
C LYS A 135 -6.61 -41.46 -26.16
N ASN A 136 -5.77 -40.89 -27.03
CA ASN A 136 -5.73 -41.24 -28.46
C ASN A 136 -4.82 -42.44 -28.80
N ALA A 137 -4.04 -42.97 -27.84
CA ALA A 137 -3.18 -44.14 -28.05
C ALA A 137 -3.90 -45.49 -27.81
N LYS A 138 -5.17 -45.50 -27.40
CA LYS A 138 -5.97 -46.72 -27.15
C LYS A 138 -6.95 -47.09 -28.28
N LEU A 139 -6.93 -46.40 -29.42
CA LEU A 139 -7.66 -46.81 -30.62
C LEU A 139 -6.67 -47.11 -31.75
N THR A 140 -6.11 -48.32 -31.76
CA THR A 140 -5.74 -48.97 -33.03
C THR A 140 -6.44 -50.33 -33.06
N PRO A 141 -7.09 -50.72 -34.18
CA PRO A 141 -7.82 -51.97 -34.23
C PRO A 141 -6.86 -53.16 -34.23
N ASN A 142 -7.28 -54.20 -33.51
CA ASN A 142 -6.65 -55.51 -33.49
C ASN A 142 -6.63 -56.10 -34.93
N PRO A 143 -5.47 -56.50 -35.50
CA PRO A 143 -5.46 -57.20 -36.78
C PRO A 143 -5.91 -58.65 -36.58
N LEU A 144 -6.77 -59.07 -37.51
CA LEU A 144 -7.45 -60.36 -37.62
C LEU A 144 -6.54 -61.59 -37.41
N HIS A 145 -7.03 -62.55 -36.63
CA HIS A 145 -6.85 -63.99 -36.83
C HIS A 145 -8.15 -64.70 -36.47
#